data_AF-A0A418DIN7-F1
#
_entry.id   AF-A0A418DIN7-F1
#
_cell.length_a   1.000
_cell.length_b   1.000
_cell.length_c   1.000
_cell.angle_alpha   90.00
_cell.angle_beta   90.00
_cell.angle_gamma   90.00
#
_symmetry.space_group_name_H-M   'P 1'
#
loop_
_entity.id
_entity.type
_entity.pdbx_description
1 polymer ?
#
loop_
_entity_poly.entity_id
_entity_poly.type
_entity_poly.pdbx_seq_one_letter_code
_entity_poly.pdbx_strand_id
1 'polypeptide(L)'
;MTLPTDVLAVPEAPITYDLSKPLTATESFRPGQVIFYETAFITSTGSSVLEGHHDEECEDEECDGCVEVANLDEDEVPQVNDEVVDDFDVLMSYCETTEALAIVDVRKHLFKLFRLYELDSTSLHELLHLPVAADQAPAFLDAAIGLRAAHPNVVPLGLSENDVAHLIGVLNKYCIPLDEVHAGDSLWVTAIAPIAAGDVVTVDFFNLHYQPHADRHAVLSEADYECHCALCLGHAPDKTRAFNCVACADGIVHPTLDVYACSLCDAVWDNDLVERATAEEAILMDELEVFTAISLREIVAASLLHPFHHIFYATCSNLMNDSIDDTLTPEHALLVYKELLDSLNYVVPYPHASKIQLMNLMAQTSVGVGRIETARAHYEAAHAMSCLVFGSTCGETRLFGQLAEHTPTSVDEMAAIYGFEEDDEEEEEEDPADPSSHHTIENV
;
A
#
# COMPACT_ATOMS: atom_id res chain seq x y z
N MET A 1 -19.43 20.12 -4.85
CA MET A 1 -18.54 21.25 -5.18
C MET A 1 -17.69 20.81 -6.35
N THR A 2 -17.92 21.33 -7.55
CA THR A 2 -17.26 20.86 -8.78
C THR A 2 -15.79 21.25 -8.76
N LEU A 3 -14.90 20.26 -8.71
CA LEU A 3 -13.47 20.46 -8.96
C LEU A 3 -13.31 21.12 -10.34
N PRO A 4 -12.34 22.04 -10.51
CA PRO A 4 -12.10 22.69 -11.79
C PRO A 4 -11.62 21.66 -12.81
N THR A 5 -12.55 21.14 -13.61
CA THR A 5 -12.33 20.15 -14.68
C THR A 5 -11.59 20.73 -15.89
N ASP A 6 -11.38 22.05 -15.94
CA ASP A 6 -10.77 22.74 -17.08
C ASP A 6 -9.25 22.49 -17.25
N VAL A 7 -8.61 21.72 -16.37
CA VAL A 7 -7.20 21.25 -16.51
C VAL A 7 -7.10 19.72 -16.69
N LEU A 8 -8.20 18.97 -16.52
CA LEU A 8 -8.19 17.50 -16.41
C LEU A 8 -9.08 16.84 -17.47
N ALA A 9 -8.90 17.24 -18.73
CA ALA A 9 -9.45 16.52 -19.87
C ALA A 9 -8.34 15.68 -20.51
N VAL A 10 -8.39 14.35 -20.39
CA VAL A 10 -7.80 13.50 -21.44
C VAL A 10 -8.75 12.34 -21.77
N PRO A 11 -9.74 12.56 -22.67
CA PRO A 11 -10.22 11.47 -23.50
C PRO A 11 -9.06 11.04 -24.42
N GLU A 12 -8.73 9.75 -24.41
CA GLU A 12 -7.60 9.08 -25.09
C GLU A 12 -6.19 9.41 -24.55
N ALA A 13 -5.70 8.59 -23.60
CA ALA A 13 -4.29 8.60 -23.18
C ALA A 13 -3.35 8.44 -24.39
N PRO A 14 -2.24 9.20 -24.53
CA PRO A 14 -1.38 9.14 -25.71
C PRO A 14 -0.44 7.92 -25.70
N ILE A 15 -1.06 6.75 -25.72
CA ILE A 15 -0.47 5.41 -25.76
C ILE A 15 -1.22 4.57 -26.79
N THR A 16 -0.57 3.52 -27.30
CA THR A 16 -1.22 2.57 -28.22
C THR A 16 -2.24 1.70 -27.51
N TYR A 17 -3.34 1.34 -28.19
CA TYR A 17 -4.43 0.51 -27.64
C TYR A 17 -4.46 -0.95 -28.14
N ASP A 18 -3.40 -1.43 -28.81
CA ASP A 18 -3.32 -2.83 -29.25
C ASP A 18 -2.92 -3.73 -28.08
N LEU A 19 -3.91 -4.27 -27.37
CA LEU A 19 -3.73 -5.14 -26.19
C LEU A 19 -3.00 -6.47 -26.49
N SER A 20 -2.73 -6.78 -27.76
CA SER A 20 -1.88 -7.93 -28.14
C SER A 20 -0.38 -7.62 -28.10
N LYS A 21 -0.01 -6.37 -27.81
CA LYS A 21 1.37 -5.88 -27.78
C LYS A 21 1.62 -5.03 -26.54
N PRO A 22 2.89 -4.84 -26.14
CA PRO A 22 3.24 -3.85 -25.13
C PRO A 22 2.68 -2.46 -25.50
N LEU A 23 2.12 -1.76 -24.50
CA LEU A 23 1.66 -0.39 -24.67
C LEU A 23 2.87 0.51 -24.94
N THR A 24 2.80 1.33 -25.98
CA THR A 24 3.87 2.27 -26.34
C THR A 24 3.34 3.69 -26.38
N ALA A 25 4.20 4.63 -25.99
CA ALA A 25 3.90 6.06 -26.02
C ALA A 25 3.72 6.56 -27.46
N THR A 26 2.64 7.29 -27.76
CA THR A 26 2.43 7.87 -29.10
C THR A 26 3.06 9.27 -29.23
N GLU A 27 3.33 9.92 -28.09
CA GLU A 27 4.10 11.16 -27.99
C GLU A 27 5.16 11.06 -26.89
N SER A 28 5.95 12.11 -26.68
CA SER A 28 6.95 12.11 -25.61
C SER A 28 6.37 12.68 -24.31
N PHE A 29 6.66 12.03 -23.19
CA PHE A 29 6.25 12.45 -21.85
C PHE A 29 7.43 13.03 -21.07
N ARG A 30 7.18 14.10 -20.32
CA ARG A 30 8.12 14.62 -19.31
C ARG A 30 7.85 13.99 -17.94
N PRO A 31 8.84 13.91 -17.04
CA PRO A 31 8.61 13.51 -15.66
C PRO A 31 7.51 14.36 -15.00
N GLY A 32 6.64 13.73 -14.21
CA GLY A 32 5.48 14.36 -13.57
C GLY A 32 4.30 14.62 -14.51
N GLN A 33 4.37 14.24 -15.79
CA GLN A 33 3.23 14.35 -16.71
C GLN A 33 2.26 13.19 -16.49
N VAL A 34 1.01 13.53 -16.20
CA VAL A 34 -0.10 12.56 -16.16
C VAL A 34 -0.30 11.98 -17.56
N ILE A 35 -0.21 10.66 -17.66
CA ILE A 35 -0.44 9.86 -18.87
C ILE A 35 -1.93 9.49 -18.95
N PHE A 36 -2.49 9.07 -17.83
CA PHE A 36 -3.85 8.54 -17.71
C PHE A 36 -4.46 8.94 -16.38
N TYR A 37 -5.76 9.22 -16.40
CA TYR A 37 -6.58 9.51 -15.25
C TYR A 37 -7.95 8.87 -15.46
N GLU A 38 -8.44 8.18 -14.44
CA GLU A 38 -9.79 7.64 -14.43
C GLU A 38 -10.39 7.75 -13.03
N THR A 39 -11.60 8.28 -12.96
CA THR A 39 -12.41 8.22 -11.74
C THR A 39 -13.06 6.84 -11.70
N ALA A 40 -12.89 6.14 -10.58
CA ALA A 40 -13.55 4.88 -10.33
C ALA A 40 -15.07 5.04 -10.43
N PHE A 41 -15.71 4.06 -11.06
CA PHE A 41 -17.16 4.05 -11.19
C PHE A 41 -17.87 3.91 -9.84
N ILE A 42 -17.27 3.11 -8.95
CA ILE A 42 -17.63 2.92 -7.55
C ILE A 42 -16.35 2.72 -6.76
N THR A 43 -16.35 3.13 -5.50
CA THR A 43 -15.27 2.84 -4.55
C THR A 43 -15.83 2.30 -3.26
N SER A 44 -14.98 1.66 -2.47
CA SER A 44 -15.27 1.25 -1.11
C SER A 44 -13.98 1.33 -0.33
N THR A 45 -14.09 1.67 0.95
CA THR A 45 -13.01 1.54 1.91
C THR A 45 -12.91 0.05 2.25
N GLY A 46 -11.81 -0.58 1.81
CA GLY A 46 -11.45 -1.91 2.29
C GLY A 46 -10.94 -1.80 3.74
N SER A 47 -11.05 -2.87 4.54
CA SER A 47 -10.28 -2.95 5.78
C SER A 47 -8.83 -2.71 5.41
N SER A 48 -8.17 -1.78 6.11
CA SER A 48 -6.74 -1.56 5.94
C SER A 48 -6.05 -2.90 6.09
N VAL A 49 -5.51 -3.46 5.01
CA VAL A 49 -4.47 -4.48 5.11
C VAL A 49 -3.24 -3.73 5.59
N LEU A 50 -3.23 -3.40 6.88
CA LEU A 50 -1.99 -3.07 7.57
C LEU A 50 -1.06 -4.25 7.30
N GLU A 51 0.13 -3.97 6.75
CA GLU A 51 1.15 -4.98 6.52
C GLU A 51 1.42 -5.72 7.84
N GLY A 52 0.90 -6.93 7.92
CA GLY A 52 0.96 -7.78 9.11
C GLY A 52 0.10 -9.00 8.86
N HIS A 53 0.73 -10.13 8.53
CA HIS A 53 0.06 -11.42 8.66
C HIS A 53 -0.39 -11.57 10.12
N HIS A 54 -1.68 -11.41 10.39
CA HIS A 54 -2.27 -11.86 11.63
C HIS A 54 -2.61 -13.34 11.46
N ASP A 55 -2.00 -14.19 12.28
CA ASP A 55 -2.28 -15.64 12.31
C ASP A 55 -3.79 -15.86 12.47
N GLU A 56 -4.36 -16.78 11.69
CA GLU A 56 -5.79 -17.14 11.69
C GLU A 56 -6.29 -17.73 13.04
N GLU A 57 -5.42 -17.87 14.05
CA GLU A 57 -5.69 -18.53 15.34
C GLU A 57 -5.30 -17.66 16.56
N CYS A 58 -5.63 -16.37 16.57
CA CYS A 58 -5.53 -15.56 17.80
C CYS A 58 -6.75 -15.85 18.73
N GLU A 59 -6.53 -16.60 19.81
CA GLU A 59 -7.54 -16.95 20.82
C GLU A 59 -7.71 -15.89 21.95
N ASP A 60 -7.31 -14.64 21.73
CA ASP A 60 -7.39 -13.61 22.77
C ASP A 60 -8.73 -12.85 22.70
N GLU A 61 -9.60 -13.02 23.71
CA GLU A 61 -10.94 -12.40 23.78
C GLU A 61 -10.89 -10.88 24.06
N GLU A 62 -9.71 -10.32 24.33
CA GLU A 62 -9.45 -8.88 24.54
C GLU A 62 -8.73 -8.22 23.35
N CYS A 63 -8.52 -8.98 22.26
CA CYS A 63 -8.07 -8.47 20.99
C CYS A 63 -9.29 -8.02 20.17
N ASP A 64 -9.49 -6.70 20.02
CA ASP A 64 -10.43 -6.13 19.04
C ASP A 64 -10.05 -6.47 17.57
N GLY A 65 -9.02 -7.31 17.35
CA GLY A 65 -8.46 -7.70 16.06
C GLY A 65 -8.83 -9.09 15.55
N CYS A 66 -9.84 -9.75 16.12
CA CYS A 66 -10.43 -10.96 15.53
C CYS A 66 -11.86 -10.64 15.05
N VAL A 67 -12.02 -10.56 13.72
CA VAL A 67 -13.26 -10.29 12.94
C VAL A 67 -13.48 -8.81 12.61
N GLU A 68 -12.79 -8.30 11.59
CA GLU A 68 -13.34 -7.17 10.83
C GLU A 68 -14.29 -7.71 9.74
N VAL A 69 -15.57 -7.89 10.10
CA VAL A 69 -16.61 -7.60 9.12
C VAL A 69 -16.47 -6.10 8.85
N ALA A 70 -15.78 -5.71 7.76
CA ALA A 70 -15.59 -4.30 7.43
C ALA A 70 -16.97 -3.63 7.35
N ASN A 71 -17.35 -2.92 8.41
CA ASN A 71 -18.64 -2.24 8.50
C ASN A 71 -18.75 -1.20 7.37
N LEU A 72 -19.98 -0.79 7.06
CA LEU A 72 -20.16 0.41 6.25
C LEU A 72 -19.76 1.61 7.11
N ASP A 73 -18.82 2.42 6.62
CA ASP A 73 -18.53 3.70 7.25
C ASP A 73 -19.68 4.72 6.99
N GLU A 74 -19.63 5.86 7.69
CA GLU A 74 -20.67 6.90 7.58
C GLU A 74 -20.85 7.44 6.14
N ASP A 75 -19.79 7.41 5.34
CA ASP A 75 -19.79 7.85 3.94
C ASP A 75 -20.33 6.77 2.99
N GLU A 76 -20.26 5.50 3.38
CA GLU A 76 -20.74 4.34 2.63
C GLU A 76 -22.22 4.04 2.85
N VAL A 77 -22.75 4.31 4.04
CA VAL A 77 -24.17 4.09 4.38
C VAL A 77 -25.13 4.73 3.35
N PRO A 78 -24.94 5.99 2.90
CA PRO A 78 -25.78 6.60 1.87
C PRO A 78 -25.66 5.98 0.46
N GLN A 79 -24.64 5.15 0.24
CA GLN A 79 -24.30 4.56 -1.07
C GLN A 79 -24.95 3.19 -1.28
N VAL A 80 -25.56 2.61 -0.25
CA VAL A 80 -26.32 1.35 -0.33
C VAL A 80 -27.81 1.60 -0.07
N ASN A 81 -28.63 0.55 -0.15
CA ASN A 81 -30.06 0.62 0.18
C ASN A 81 -30.26 0.40 1.69
N ASP A 82 -31.30 1.01 2.29
CA ASP A 82 -31.71 0.80 3.69
C ASP A 82 -31.82 -0.69 4.06
N GLU A 83 -32.31 -1.55 3.16
CA GLU A 83 -32.39 -3.00 3.39
C GLU A 83 -31.00 -3.67 3.55
N VAL A 84 -29.96 -3.10 2.93
CA VAL A 84 -28.57 -3.55 3.11
C VAL A 84 -28.02 -3.07 4.44
N VAL A 85 -28.37 -1.86 4.87
CA VAL A 85 -27.95 -1.29 6.16
C VAL A 85 -28.59 -2.06 7.32
N ASP A 86 -29.90 -2.32 7.23
CA ASP A 86 -30.66 -2.97 8.30
C ASP A 86 -30.22 -4.42 8.54
N ASP A 87 -29.81 -5.13 7.48
CA ASP A 87 -29.43 -6.55 7.53
C ASP A 87 -27.93 -6.80 7.23
N PHE A 88 -27.07 -5.79 7.40
CA PHE A 88 -25.67 -5.83 6.94
C PHE A 88 -24.90 -7.06 7.44
N ASP A 89 -24.89 -7.32 8.76
CA ASP A 89 -24.17 -8.45 9.36
C ASP A 89 -24.63 -9.80 8.80
N VAL A 90 -25.94 -9.94 8.60
CA VAL A 90 -26.54 -11.17 8.08
C VAL A 90 -26.14 -11.36 6.61
N LEU A 91 -26.12 -10.27 5.84
CA LEU A 91 -25.68 -10.27 4.44
C LEU A 91 -24.19 -10.61 4.30
N MET A 92 -23.33 -10.03 5.14
CA MET A 92 -21.89 -10.31 5.14
C MET A 92 -21.64 -11.78 5.47
N SER A 93 -22.25 -12.29 6.54
CA SER A 93 -22.14 -13.69 6.95
C SER A 93 -22.62 -14.66 5.85
N TYR A 94 -23.71 -14.32 5.14
CA TYR A 94 -24.16 -15.10 3.99
C TYR A 94 -23.11 -15.09 2.86
N CYS A 95 -22.61 -13.90 2.49
CA CYS A 95 -21.68 -13.73 1.39
C CYS A 95 -20.34 -14.45 1.63
N GLU A 96 -19.83 -14.47 2.86
CA GLU A 96 -18.63 -15.22 3.25
C GLU A 96 -18.71 -16.72 2.91
N THR A 97 -19.90 -17.30 3.02
CA THR A 97 -20.10 -18.72 2.68
C THR A 97 -20.20 -19.01 1.19
N THR A 98 -20.19 -17.95 0.36
CA THR A 98 -20.33 -18.03 -1.10
C THR A 98 -19.03 -17.56 -1.74
N GLU A 99 -18.22 -18.48 -2.27
CA GLU A 99 -16.88 -18.20 -2.81
C GLU A 99 -16.81 -16.98 -3.74
N ALA A 100 -17.79 -16.82 -4.64
CA ALA A 100 -17.86 -15.69 -5.58
C ALA A 100 -18.11 -14.31 -4.94
N LEU A 101 -18.55 -14.28 -3.67
CA LEU A 101 -18.86 -13.10 -2.87
C LEU A 101 -18.02 -13.03 -1.58
N ALA A 102 -17.03 -13.93 -1.43
CA ALA A 102 -16.23 -14.04 -0.21
C ALA A 102 -15.36 -12.80 0.03
N ILE A 103 -14.93 -12.12 -1.04
CA ILE A 103 -14.16 -10.87 -0.95
C ILE A 103 -15.08 -9.73 -0.51
N VAL A 104 -14.73 -9.07 0.59
CA VAL A 104 -15.54 -8.01 1.22
C VAL A 104 -15.80 -6.83 0.27
N ASP A 105 -14.79 -6.40 -0.47
CA ASP A 105 -14.92 -5.29 -1.43
C ASP A 105 -15.90 -5.64 -2.56
N VAL A 106 -15.86 -6.87 -3.06
CA VAL A 106 -16.76 -7.34 -4.12
C VAL A 106 -18.21 -7.25 -3.67
N ARG A 107 -18.54 -7.70 -2.45
CA ARG A 107 -19.92 -7.62 -1.93
C ARG A 107 -20.36 -6.19 -1.63
N LYS A 108 -19.52 -5.35 -1.02
CA LYS A 108 -19.83 -3.92 -0.80
C LYS A 108 -20.08 -3.19 -2.12
N HIS A 109 -19.20 -3.38 -3.11
CA HIS A 109 -19.35 -2.81 -4.46
C HIS A 109 -20.63 -3.28 -5.14
N LEU A 110 -20.99 -4.56 -5.03
CA LEU A 110 -22.22 -5.09 -5.60
C LEU A 110 -23.46 -4.38 -5.05
N PHE A 111 -23.53 -4.15 -3.73
CA PHE A 111 -24.65 -3.46 -3.11
C PHE A 111 -24.73 -1.97 -3.51
N LYS A 112 -23.58 -1.32 -3.70
CA LYS A 112 -23.53 0.04 -4.26
C LYS A 112 -24.02 0.09 -5.72
N LEU A 113 -23.69 -0.92 -6.54
CA LEU A 113 -24.23 -1.03 -7.91
C LEU A 113 -25.75 -1.22 -7.92
N PHE A 114 -26.29 -2.01 -6.98
CA PHE A 114 -27.74 -2.15 -6.84
C PHE A 114 -28.40 -0.83 -6.51
N ARG A 115 -27.83 -0.06 -5.57
CA ARG A 115 -28.32 1.27 -5.25
C ARG A 115 -28.26 2.22 -6.45
N LEU A 116 -27.15 2.23 -7.19
CA LEU A 116 -27.02 3.02 -8.41
C LEU A 116 -28.09 2.67 -9.45
N TYR A 117 -28.38 1.39 -9.63
CA TYR A 117 -29.43 0.91 -10.53
C TYR A 117 -30.83 1.38 -10.12
N GLU A 118 -31.13 1.38 -8.82
CA GLU A 118 -32.41 1.86 -8.31
C GLU A 118 -32.59 3.37 -8.51
N LEU A 119 -31.50 4.13 -8.40
CA LEU A 119 -31.49 5.57 -8.67
C LEU A 119 -31.59 5.86 -10.18
N ASP A 120 -30.92 5.07 -11.02
CA ASP A 120 -30.97 5.13 -12.47
C ASP A 120 -30.78 3.74 -13.09
N SER A 121 -31.85 3.19 -13.69
CA SER A 121 -31.82 1.86 -14.29
C SER A 121 -30.90 1.73 -15.51
N THR A 122 -30.36 2.83 -16.02
CA THR A 122 -29.41 2.85 -17.14
C THR A 122 -27.94 2.93 -16.71
N SER A 123 -27.69 3.17 -15.41
CA SER A 123 -26.35 3.36 -14.85
C SER A 123 -25.40 2.17 -15.09
N LEU A 124 -25.93 0.95 -15.15
CA LEU A 124 -25.13 -0.28 -15.27
C LEU A 124 -24.89 -0.73 -16.72
N HIS A 125 -25.32 0.04 -17.72
CA HIS A 125 -25.30 -0.40 -19.12
C HIS A 125 -23.89 -0.79 -19.61
N GLU A 126 -22.89 0.04 -19.32
CA GLU A 126 -21.50 -0.20 -19.74
C GLU A 126 -20.90 -1.43 -19.02
N LEU A 127 -21.17 -1.59 -17.73
CA LEU A 127 -20.66 -2.73 -16.94
C LEU A 127 -21.21 -4.06 -17.47
N LEU A 128 -22.49 -4.10 -17.86
CA LEU A 128 -23.12 -5.30 -18.42
C LEU A 128 -22.60 -5.69 -19.82
N HIS A 129 -21.75 -4.86 -20.42
CA HIS A 129 -21.07 -5.15 -21.68
C HIS A 129 -19.62 -5.60 -21.51
N LEU A 130 -19.07 -5.57 -20.29
CA LEU A 130 -17.68 -5.99 -20.03
C LEU A 130 -17.53 -7.52 -20.10
N PRO A 131 -16.38 -8.02 -20.60
CA PRO A 131 -16.20 -9.46 -20.71
C PRO A 131 -15.84 -10.08 -19.36
N VAL A 132 -16.59 -11.09 -18.91
CA VAL A 132 -16.33 -11.87 -17.69
C VAL A 132 -15.60 -13.19 -17.98
N ALA A 133 -14.98 -13.79 -16.96
CA ALA A 133 -14.34 -15.11 -17.06
C ALA A 133 -15.40 -16.20 -17.30
N ALA A 134 -15.38 -16.82 -18.49
CA ALA A 134 -16.45 -17.72 -18.93
C ALA A 134 -16.50 -19.06 -18.16
N ASP A 135 -15.36 -19.47 -17.62
CA ASP A 135 -15.18 -20.67 -16.80
C ASP A 135 -15.76 -20.51 -15.39
N GLN A 136 -15.74 -19.29 -14.82
CA GLN A 136 -16.34 -18.97 -13.52
C GLN A 136 -17.81 -18.55 -13.60
N ALA A 137 -18.33 -18.28 -14.80
CA ALA A 137 -19.71 -17.84 -15.01
C ALA A 137 -20.80 -18.70 -14.32
N PRO A 138 -20.70 -20.05 -14.25
CA PRO A 138 -21.67 -20.85 -13.50
C PRO A 138 -21.68 -20.55 -12.00
N ALA A 139 -20.50 -20.36 -11.39
CA ALA A 139 -20.39 -20.04 -9.96
C ALA A 139 -21.00 -18.67 -9.64
N PHE A 140 -20.79 -17.68 -10.52
CA PHE A 140 -21.42 -16.35 -10.38
C PHE A 140 -22.95 -16.42 -10.50
N LEU A 141 -23.47 -17.29 -11.36
CA LEU A 141 -24.91 -17.51 -11.48
C LEU A 141 -25.50 -18.18 -10.24
N ASP A 142 -24.85 -19.21 -9.71
CA ASP A 142 -25.28 -19.87 -8.49
C ASP A 142 -25.29 -18.88 -7.30
N ALA A 143 -24.26 -18.03 -7.19
CA ALA A 143 -24.20 -16.96 -6.18
C ALA A 143 -25.34 -15.94 -6.35
N ALA A 144 -25.63 -15.49 -7.58
CA ALA A 144 -26.72 -14.55 -7.84
C ALA A 144 -28.11 -15.12 -7.49
N ILE A 145 -28.35 -16.39 -7.83
CA ILE A 145 -29.59 -17.11 -7.47
C ILE A 145 -29.70 -17.26 -5.96
N GLY A 146 -28.62 -17.67 -5.30
CA GLY A 146 -28.55 -17.84 -3.86
C GLY A 146 -28.84 -16.54 -3.12
N LEU A 147 -28.16 -15.45 -3.50
CA LEU A 147 -28.31 -14.14 -2.90
C LEU A 147 -29.76 -13.64 -3.00
N ARG A 148 -30.40 -13.77 -4.16
CA ARG A 148 -31.81 -13.38 -4.32
C ARG A 148 -32.77 -14.26 -3.52
N ALA A 149 -32.47 -15.55 -3.38
CA ALA A 149 -33.31 -16.46 -2.61
C ALA A 149 -33.21 -16.20 -1.09
N ALA A 150 -32.02 -15.89 -0.59
CA ALA A 150 -31.77 -15.60 0.82
C ALA A 150 -32.19 -14.17 1.21
N HIS A 151 -31.91 -13.19 0.35
CA HIS A 151 -32.10 -11.76 0.59
C HIS A 151 -32.84 -11.08 -0.58
N PRO A 152 -34.13 -11.39 -0.78
CA PRO A 152 -34.89 -10.94 -1.95
C PRO A 152 -35.08 -9.41 -2.03
N ASN A 153 -35.06 -8.71 -0.89
CA ASN A 153 -35.25 -7.26 -0.84
C ASN A 153 -33.99 -6.47 -1.24
N VAL A 154 -32.81 -7.07 -1.11
CA VAL A 154 -31.53 -6.42 -1.43
C VAL A 154 -31.30 -6.36 -2.94
N VAL A 155 -31.81 -7.34 -3.69
CA VAL A 155 -31.56 -7.43 -5.13
C VAL A 155 -32.66 -6.69 -5.89
N PRO A 156 -32.34 -5.64 -6.69
CA PRO A 156 -33.34 -4.88 -7.42
C PRO A 156 -34.16 -5.75 -8.39
N LEU A 157 -35.49 -5.62 -8.33
CA LEU A 157 -36.42 -6.41 -9.16
C LEU A 157 -36.20 -6.26 -10.67
N GLY A 158 -35.62 -5.14 -11.10
CA GLY A 158 -35.33 -4.86 -12.51
C GLY A 158 -34.12 -5.60 -13.06
N LEU A 159 -33.27 -6.16 -12.21
CA LEU A 159 -32.14 -6.98 -12.61
C LEU A 159 -32.56 -8.45 -12.66
N SER A 160 -32.14 -9.19 -13.67
CA SER A 160 -32.27 -10.65 -13.69
C SER A 160 -31.12 -11.32 -12.93
N GLU A 161 -31.25 -12.60 -12.61
CA GLU A 161 -30.17 -13.38 -12.00
C GLU A 161 -28.93 -13.42 -12.90
N ASN A 162 -29.10 -13.37 -14.23
CA ASN A 162 -27.98 -13.29 -15.17
C ASN A 162 -27.29 -11.94 -15.13
N ASP A 163 -28.03 -10.84 -14.95
CA ASP A 163 -27.43 -9.51 -14.83
C ASP A 163 -26.61 -9.42 -13.54
N VAL A 164 -27.16 -9.90 -12.42
CA VAL A 164 -26.45 -9.95 -11.14
C VAL A 164 -25.20 -10.84 -11.23
N ALA A 165 -25.33 -12.03 -11.82
CA ALA A 165 -24.18 -12.92 -12.05
C ALA A 165 -23.09 -12.25 -12.90
N HIS A 166 -23.50 -11.47 -13.91
CA HIS A 166 -22.55 -10.74 -14.74
C HIS A 166 -21.84 -9.64 -13.95
N LEU A 167 -22.55 -8.87 -13.13
CA LEU A 167 -21.95 -7.86 -12.26
C LEU A 167 -20.96 -8.48 -11.27
N ILE A 168 -21.30 -9.62 -10.65
CA ILE A 168 -20.37 -10.37 -9.78
C ILE A 168 -19.08 -10.73 -10.55
N GLY A 169 -19.22 -11.23 -11.78
CA GLY A 169 -18.07 -11.56 -12.62
C GLY A 169 -17.26 -10.35 -13.09
N VAL A 170 -17.90 -9.19 -13.25
CA VAL A 170 -17.22 -7.92 -13.56
C VAL A 170 -16.41 -7.48 -12.34
N LEU A 171 -17.00 -7.46 -11.15
CA LEU A 171 -16.31 -7.06 -9.93
C LEU A 171 -15.11 -7.96 -9.62
N ASN A 172 -15.27 -9.29 -9.70
CA ASN A 172 -14.17 -10.24 -9.49
C ASN A 172 -13.01 -10.08 -10.50
N LYS A 173 -13.25 -9.46 -11.65
CA LYS A 173 -12.25 -9.33 -12.72
C LYS A 173 -11.64 -7.93 -12.83
N TYR A 174 -12.42 -6.90 -12.53
CA TYR A 174 -12.07 -5.50 -12.80
C TYR A 174 -12.01 -4.64 -11.53
N CYS A 175 -12.37 -5.16 -10.36
CA CYS A 175 -12.02 -4.47 -9.12
C CYS A 175 -10.51 -4.49 -8.94
N ILE A 176 -9.95 -3.33 -8.67
CA ILE A 176 -8.53 -3.12 -8.45
C ILE A 176 -8.39 -2.62 -7.01
N PRO A 177 -7.68 -3.34 -6.12
CA PRO A 177 -7.31 -2.78 -4.84
C PRO A 177 -6.37 -1.59 -5.08
N LEU A 178 -6.68 -0.46 -4.47
CA LEU A 178 -5.84 0.73 -4.53
C LEU A 178 -5.09 0.85 -3.22
N ASP A 179 -4.01 0.08 -3.08
CA ASP A 179 -3.10 0.22 -1.95
C ASP A 179 -2.37 1.58 -2.10
N GLU A 180 -2.39 2.39 -1.04
CA GLU A 180 -1.61 3.63 -0.91
C GLU A 180 -1.86 4.73 -1.97
N VAL A 181 -3.09 4.88 -2.45
CA VAL A 181 -3.45 6.09 -3.20
C VAL A 181 -4.40 6.93 -2.34
N HIS A 182 -3.84 7.87 -1.57
CA HIS A 182 -4.60 8.95 -0.90
C HIS A 182 -5.32 9.90 -1.89
N ALA A 183 -5.61 9.47 -3.13
CA ALA A 183 -6.31 10.21 -4.15
C ALA A 183 -7.76 9.73 -4.33
N GLY A 184 -8.47 9.45 -3.23
CA GLY A 184 -9.92 9.28 -3.24
C GLY A 184 -10.44 8.28 -4.27
N ASP A 185 -11.48 8.67 -5.01
CA ASP A 185 -12.19 7.84 -5.98
C ASP A 185 -11.51 7.75 -7.36
N SER A 186 -10.19 7.98 -7.48
CA SER A 186 -9.56 8.15 -8.79
C SER A 186 -8.16 7.54 -8.91
N LEU A 187 -7.90 6.89 -10.05
CA LEU A 187 -6.60 6.35 -10.45
C LEU A 187 -5.82 7.35 -11.33
N TRP A 188 -4.52 7.48 -11.04
CA TRP A 188 -3.59 8.33 -11.79
C TRP A 188 -2.38 7.54 -12.24
N VAL A 189 -1.98 7.68 -13.50
CA VAL A 189 -0.71 7.16 -14.00
C VAL A 189 0.13 8.32 -14.50
N THR A 190 1.33 8.47 -13.93
CA THR A 190 2.24 9.58 -14.21
C THR A 190 3.58 9.04 -14.72
N ALA A 191 4.16 9.72 -15.72
CA ALA A 191 5.51 9.42 -16.15
C ALA A 191 6.51 9.85 -15.06
N ILE A 192 7.20 8.91 -14.40
CA ILE A 192 8.22 9.21 -13.38
C ILE A 192 9.62 9.47 -13.97
N ALA A 193 9.78 9.23 -15.26
CA ALA A 193 10.99 9.47 -16.05
C ALA A 193 10.61 9.96 -17.45
N PRO A 194 11.53 10.54 -18.23
CA PRO A 194 11.26 10.88 -19.62
C PRO A 194 10.94 9.62 -20.43
N ILE A 195 9.86 9.66 -21.21
CA ILE A 195 9.45 8.56 -22.12
C ILE A 195 9.38 9.17 -23.53
N ALA A 196 10.11 8.61 -24.50
CA ALA A 196 10.05 9.10 -25.87
C ALA A 196 8.88 8.46 -26.64
N ALA A 197 8.46 9.10 -27.73
CA ALA A 197 7.48 8.50 -28.61
C ALA A 197 8.01 7.19 -29.20
N GLY A 198 7.23 6.12 -29.09
CA GLY A 198 7.58 4.76 -29.47
C GLY A 198 8.20 3.91 -28.36
N ASP A 199 8.55 4.50 -27.22
CA ASP A 199 9.03 3.73 -26.06
C ASP A 199 7.87 2.95 -25.42
N VAL A 200 8.22 1.80 -24.84
CA VAL A 200 7.27 0.98 -24.06
C VAL A 200 6.98 1.69 -22.75
N VAL A 201 5.69 1.75 -22.38
CA VAL A 201 5.23 2.25 -21.08
C VAL A 201 5.04 1.04 -20.16
N THR A 202 5.62 1.11 -18.97
CA THR A 202 5.55 0.05 -17.96
C THR A 202 5.07 0.62 -16.63
N VAL A 203 4.34 -0.20 -15.88
CA VAL A 203 3.95 0.05 -14.48
C VAL A 203 4.29 -1.19 -13.67
N ASP A 204 4.63 -0.99 -12.40
CA ASP A 204 4.86 -2.10 -11.48
C ASP A 204 3.51 -2.48 -10.86
N PHE A 205 3.01 -3.67 -11.18
CA PHE A 205 1.73 -4.19 -10.65
C PHE A 205 1.86 -4.81 -9.25
N PHE A 206 3.10 -5.07 -8.82
CA PHE A 206 3.41 -5.72 -7.56
C PHE A 206 4.37 -4.82 -6.79
N ASN A 207 4.20 -4.74 -5.47
CA ASN A 207 5.08 -3.97 -4.60
C ASN A 207 6.43 -4.67 -4.36
N LEU A 208 7.24 -4.78 -5.42
CA LEU A 208 8.47 -5.57 -5.40
C LEU A 208 9.72 -4.72 -5.20
N HIS A 209 9.61 -3.38 -5.06
CA HIS A 209 10.70 -2.43 -5.26
C HIS A 209 11.95 -2.68 -4.39
N TYR A 210 11.81 -3.22 -3.17
CA TYR A 210 12.91 -3.60 -2.28
C TYR A 210 13.11 -5.12 -2.11
N GLN A 211 12.52 -5.95 -2.97
CA GLN A 211 12.68 -7.40 -2.88
C GLN A 211 13.90 -7.91 -3.68
N PRO A 212 14.65 -8.90 -3.15
CA PRO A 212 15.64 -9.69 -3.87
C PRO A 212 15.13 -10.37 -5.14
N HIS A 213 16.06 -10.70 -6.03
CA HIS A 213 15.75 -11.44 -7.26
C HIS A 213 14.95 -12.72 -7.01
N ALA A 214 15.37 -13.53 -6.02
CA ALA A 214 14.71 -14.80 -5.70
C ALA A 214 13.26 -14.60 -5.23
N ASP A 215 13.05 -13.66 -4.32
CA ASP A 215 11.74 -13.38 -3.73
C ASP A 215 10.77 -12.82 -4.78
N ARG A 216 11.26 -11.94 -5.66
CA ARG A 216 10.49 -11.45 -6.82
C ARG A 216 10.01 -12.60 -7.70
N HIS A 217 10.88 -13.58 -7.97
CA HIS A 217 10.51 -14.75 -8.77
C HIS A 217 9.47 -15.62 -8.07
N ALA A 218 9.58 -15.79 -6.75
CA ALA A 218 8.59 -16.54 -5.97
C ALA A 218 7.21 -15.87 -6.07
N VAL A 219 7.10 -14.57 -5.75
CA VAL A 219 5.83 -13.83 -5.80
C VAL A 219 5.21 -13.84 -7.20
N LEU A 220 6.02 -13.60 -8.24
CA LEU A 220 5.52 -13.60 -9.62
C LEU A 220 5.11 -15.00 -10.11
N SER A 221 5.83 -16.05 -9.70
CA SER A 221 5.48 -17.43 -10.05
C SER A 221 4.19 -17.88 -9.38
N GLU A 222 3.94 -17.47 -8.14
CA GLU A 222 2.68 -17.73 -7.43
C GLU A 222 1.50 -17.05 -8.11
N ALA A 223 1.72 -15.87 -8.68
CA ALA A 223 0.75 -15.12 -9.47
C ALA A 223 0.61 -15.59 -10.94
N ASP A 224 1.24 -16.70 -11.34
CA ASP A 224 1.31 -17.19 -12.73
C ASP A 224 1.77 -16.11 -13.74
N TYR A 225 2.72 -15.28 -13.32
CA TYR A 225 3.24 -14.14 -14.09
C TYR A 225 4.72 -14.30 -14.41
N GLU A 226 5.09 -14.16 -15.70
CA GLU A 226 6.48 -14.24 -16.16
C GLU A 226 7.05 -12.85 -16.50
N CYS A 227 7.84 -12.28 -15.59
CA CYS A 227 8.50 -11.00 -15.82
C CYS A 227 9.82 -11.13 -16.59
N HIS A 228 9.96 -10.33 -17.64
CA HIS A 228 11.11 -10.32 -18.54
C HIS A 228 12.02 -9.09 -18.37
N CYS A 229 11.91 -8.37 -17.25
CA CYS A 229 12.76 -7.19 -17.01
C CYS A 229 14.22 -7.60 -16.72
N ALA A 230 15.15 -6.66 -16.83
CA ALA A 230 16.57 -6.94 -16.65
C ALA A 230 16.92 -7.48 -15.25
N LEU A 231 16.17 -7.08 -14.21
CA LEU A 231 16.31 -7.61 -12.86
C LEU A 231 15.86 -9.07 -12.81
N CYS A 232 14.61 -9.39 -13.22
CA CYS A 232 14.09 -10.76 -13.21
C CYS A 232 14.91 -11.72 -14.10
N LEU A 233 15.48 -11.24 -15.22
CA LEU A 233 16.40 -12.04 -16.04
C LEU A 233 17.82 -12.18 -15.43
N GLY A 234 18.09 -11.54 -14.29
CA GLY A 234 19.40 -11.54 -13.62
C GLY A 234 20.47 -10.73 -14.35
N HIS A 235 20.11 -10.02 -15.41
CA HIS A 235 21.03 -9.22 -16.23
C HIS A 235 21.44 -7.89 -15.58
N ALA A 236 20.67 -7.42 -14.59
CA ALA A 236 21.00 -6.27 -13.77
C ALA A 236 21.48 -6.72 -12.37
N PRO A 237 22.39 -5.97 -11.73
CA PRO A 237 22.82 -6.27 -10.38
C PRO A 237 21.66 -6.22 -9.39
N ASP A 238 21.57 -7.24 -8.53
CA ASP A 238 20.60 -7.26 -7.45
C ASP A 238 21.08 -6.36 -6.30
N LYS A 239 20.61 -5.11 -6.33
CA LYS A 239 20.99 -4.09 -5.35
C LYS A 239 20.41 -4.31 -3.97
N THR A 240 19.36 -5.12 -3.84
CA THR A 240 18.76 -5.41 -2.53
C THR A 240 19.55 -6.48 -1.78
N ARG A 241 20.33 -7.30 -2.50
CA ARG A 241 21.35 -8.21 -1.92
C ARG A 241 22.75 -7.58 -1.97
N ALA A 242 22.92 -6.47 -1.27
CA ALA A 242 24.16 -5.69 -1.24
C ALA A 242 25.12 -6.13 -0.12
N PHE A 243 26.40 -6.33 -0.43
CA PHE A 243 27.43 -6.76 0.52
C PHE A 243 28.60 -5.77 0.62
N ASN A 244 29.24 -5.70 1.78
CA ASN A 244 30.44 -4.90 2.03
C ASN A 244 31.65 -5.51 1.31
N CYS A 245 32.35 -4.74 0.47
CA CYS A 245 33.55 -5.24 -0.20
C CYS A 245 34.70 -5.46 0.79
N VAL A 246 35.29 -6.66 0.78
CA VAL A 246 36.48 -6.96 1.61
C VAL A 246 37.80 -6.44 1.01
N ALA A 247 37.79 -5.98 -0.25
CA ALA A 247 38.99 -5.53 -0.97
C ALA A 247 39.18 -4.00 -0.92
N CYS A 248 38.14 -3.23 -0.65
CA CYS A 248 38.20 -1.78 -0.48
C CYS A 248 37.13 -1.29 0.50
N ALA A 249 37.43 -0.22 1.25
CA ALA A 249 36.61 0.22 2.38
C ALA A 249 35.18 0.64 2.00
N ASP A 250 35.01 1.33 0.87
CA ASP A 250 33.72 1.94 0.48
C ASP A 250 33.05 1.19 -0.69
N GLY A 251 33.49 -0.04 -0.97
CA GLY A 251 32.98 -0.83 -2.09
C GLY A 251 31.73 -1.60 -1.73
N ILE A 252 30.76 -1.64 -2.63
CA ILE A 252 29.53 -2.45 -2.49
C ILE A 252 29.51 -3.53 -3.58
N VAL A 253 29.29 -4.76 -3.15
CA VAL A 253 29.23 -5.96 -3.97
C VAL A 253 27.77 -6.36 -4.17
N HIS A 254 27.41 -6.75 -5.39
CA HIS A 254 26.08 -7.25 -5.72
C HIS A 254 26.20 -8.55 -6.52
N PRO A 255 25.28 -9.50 -6.34
CA PRO A 255 25.17 -10.62 -7.25
C PRO A 255 24.58 -10.16 -8.60
N THR A 256 25.13 -10.70 -9.69
CA THR A 256 24.57 -10.61 -11.05
C THR A 256 24.85 -11.93 -11.75
N LEU A 257 23.82 -12.74 -12.05
CA LEU A 257 23.98 -14.12 -12.56
C LEU A 257 25.03 -14.92 -11.75
N ASP A 258 24.88 -14.94 -10.43
CA ASP A 258 25.79 -15.61 -9.47
C ASP A 258 27.23 -15.06 -9.42
N VAL A 259 27.52 -13.93 -10.09
CA VAL A 259 28.81 -13.24 -9.98
C VAL A 259 28.71 -12.12 -8.94
N TYR A 260 29.53 -12.21 -7.89
CA TYR A 260 29.62 -11.22 -6.82
C TYR A 260 30.80 -10.28 -7.09
N ALA A 261 30.51 -9.10 -7.66
CA ALA A 261 31.52 -8.13 -8.04
C ALA A 261 31.32 -6.78 -7.34
N CYS A 262 32.41 -6.19 -6.88
CA CYS A 262 32.41 -4.85 -6.29
C CYS A 262 32.22 -3.79 -7.38
N SER A 263 31.24 -2.92 -7.18
CA SER A 263 30.92 -1.80 -8.08
C SER A 263 31.96 -0.67 -8.10
N LEU A 264 32.91 -0.66 -7.15
CA LEU A 264 33.93 0.39 -7.01
C LEU A 264 35.32 -0.05 -7.47
N CYS A 265 35.77 -1.23 -7.05
CA CYS A 265 37.13 -1.71 -7.31
C CYS A 265 37.20 -2.90 -8.28
N ASP A 266 36.05 -3.33 -8.83
CA ASP A 266 35.90 -4.46 -9.75
C ASP A 266 36.41 -5.81 -9.20
N ALA A 267 36.69 -5.90 -7.89
CA ALA A 267 37.07 -7.15 -7.26
C ALA A 267 35.90 -8.14 -7.29
N VAL A 268 36.15 -9.32 -7.86
CA VAL A 268 35.21 -10.44 -7.90
C VAL A 268 35.53 -11.38 -6.74
N TRP A 269 34.51 -11.78 -6.00
CA TRP A 269 34.65 -12.72 -4.90
C TRP A 269 34.87 -14.14 -5.40
N ASP A 270 35.66 -14.91 -4.65
CA ASP A 270 35.78 -16.34 -4.86
C ASP A 270 34.63 -17.11 -4.18
N ASN A 271 34.52 -18.40 -4.48
CA ASN A 271 33.44 -19.24 -3.95
C ASN A 271 33.46 -19.29 -2.41
N ASP A 272 34.63 -19.33 -1.78
CA ASP A 272 34.75 -19.39 -0.32
C ASP A 272 34.16 -18.13 0.33
N LEU A 273 34.39 -16.95 -0.26
CA LEU A 273 33.83 -15.70 0.25
C LEU A 273 32.33 -15.58 -0.03
N VAL A 274 31.87 -16.03 -1.20
CA VAL A 274 30.44 -16.10 -1.52
C VAL A 274 29.72 -17.01 -0.53
N GLU A 275 30.22 -18.24 -0.32
CA GLU A 275 29.64 -19.21 0.62
C GLU A 275 29.53 -18.65 2.04
N ARG A 276 30.57 -17.96 2.52
CA ARG A 276 30.56 -17.29 3.82
C ARG A 276 29.50 -16.19 3.92
N ALA A 277 29.40 -15.34 2.91
CA ALA A 277 28.43 -14.24 2.90
C ALA A 277 26.99 -14.76 2.81
N THR A 278 26.72 -15.78 1.98
CA THR A 278 25.39 -16.40 1.88
C THR A 278 25.01 -17.20 3.13
N ALA A 279 25.99 -17.80 3.82
CA ALA A 279 25.74 -18.47 5.09
C ALA A 279 25.38 -17.46 6.19
N GLU A 280 26.06 -16.31 6.23
CA GLU A 280 25.72 -15.22 7.15
C GLU A 280 24.34 -14.62 6.84
N GLU A 281 24.03 -14.39 5.56
CA GLU A 281 22.71 -13.94 5.11
C GLU A 281 21.60 -14.90 5.57
N ALA A 282 21.77 -16.21 5.40
CA ALA A 282 20.79 -17.20 5.86
C ALA A 282 20.63 -17.20 7.39
N ILE A 283 21.72 -17.09 8.15
CA ILE A 283 21.67 -16.99 9.61
C ILE A 283 20.90 -15.72 10.04
N LEU A 284 21.19 -14.58 9.41
CA LEU A 284 20.50 -13.33 9.74
C LEU A 284 19.02 -13.37 9.30
N MET A 285 18.67 -14.07 8.23
CA MET A 285 17.27 -14.20 7.83
C MET A 285 16.46 -15.04 8.83
N ASP A 286 17.06 -16.07 9.42
CA ASP A 286 16.38 -17.00 10.34
C ASP A 286 16.45 -16.57 11.82
N GLU A 287 17.54 -15.92 12.25
CA GLU A 287 17.87 -15.72 13.68
C GLU A 287 17.96 -14.23 14.10
N LEU A 288 17.76 -13.26 13.19
CA LEU A 288 17.90 -11.84 13.52
C LEU A 288 16.72 -11.33 14.35
N GLU A 289 16.90 -11.32 15.66
CA GLU A 289 16.00 -10.68 16.61
C GLU A 289 16.62 -9.38 17.14
N VAL A 290 16.00 -8.24 16.80
CA VAL A 290 16.48 -6.92 17.24
C VAL A 290 15.32 -6.04 17.62
N PHE A 291 15.43 -5.41 18.80
CA PHE A 291 14.39 -4.53 19.36
C PHE A 291 14.82 -3.06 19.42
N THR A 292 16.06 -2.75 19.02
CA THR A 292 16.55 -1.36 19.01
C THR A 292 17.41 -1.07 17.79
N ALA A 293 17.33 0.17 17.30
CA ALA A 293 18.18 0.64 16.21
C ALA A 293 19.69 0.62 16.55
N ILE A 294 20.06 0.72 17.84
CA ILE A 294 21.46 0.67 18.25
C ILE A 294 22.01 -0.74 18.06
N SER A 295 21.30 -1.76 18.57
CA SER A 295 21.68 -3.16 18.41
C SER A 295 21.77 -3.54 16.93
N LEU A 296 20.84 -3.06 16.09
CA LEU A 296 20.86 -3.34 14.65
C LEU A 296 22.13 -2.76 14.00
N ARG A 297 22.51 -1.51 14.31
CA ARG A 297 23.73 -0.90 13.78
C ARG A 297 25.00 -1.64 14.19
N GLU A 298 25.06 -2.19 15.40
CA GLU A 298 26.19 -3.01 15.84
C GLU A 298 26.33 -4.30 15.02
N ILE A 299 25.20 -4.97 14.73
CA ILE A 299 25.14 -6.15 13.87
C ILE A 299 25.58 -5.78 12.45
N VAL A 300 25.00 -4.73 11.87
CA VAL A 300 25.33 -4.24 10.52
C VAL A 300 26.83 -3.91 10.41
N ALA A 301 27.41 -3.25 11.42
CA ALA A 301 28.83 -2.88 11.41
C ALA A 301 29.78 -4.09 11.50
N ALA A 302 29.32 -5.21 12.08
CA ALA A 302 30.08 -6.46 12.17
C ALA A 302 29.88 -7.38 10.95
N SER A 303 28.92 -7.06 10.07
CA SER A 303 28.44 -7.95 9.03
C SER A 303 29.19 -7.84 7.69
N LEU A 304 29.20 -8.93 6.92
CA LEU A 304 29.55 -8.90 5.50
C LEU A 304 28.45 -8.28 4.64
N LEU A 305 27.22 -8.22 5.12
CA LEU A 305 26.10 -7.58 4.43
C LEU A 305 26.24 -6.05 4.54
N HIS A 306 25.94 -5.36 3.44
CA HIS A 306 25.94 -3.89 3.42
C HIS A 306 24.68 -3.37 4.13
N PRO A 307 24.69 -2.17 4.75
CA PRO A 307 23.49 -1.53 5.29
C PRO A 307 22.26 -1.44 4.35
N PHE A 308 22.46 -1.61 3.04
CA PHE A 308 21.38 -1.56 2.04
C PHE A 308 20.79 -2.95 1.74
N HIS A 309 21.25 -4.00 2.42
CA HIS A 309 20.74 -5.35 2.24
C HIS A 309 19.26 -5.43 2.67
N HIS A 310 18.44 -6.20 1.95
CA HIS A 310 17.00 -6.31 2.17
C HIS A 310 16.64 -6.73 3.60
N ILE A 311 17.42 -7.65 4.20
CA ILE A 311 17.29 -8.03 5.61
C ILE A 311 17.32 -6.81 6.52
N PHE A 312 18.35 -5.97 6.43
CA PHE A 312 18.46 -4.79 7.31
C PHE A 312 17.42 -3.71 7.00
N TYR A 313 17.04 -3.55 5.72
CA TYR A 313 15.95 -2.66 5.35
C TYR A 313 14.62 -3.11 5.97
N ALA A 314 14.29 -4.40 5.86
CA ALA A 314 13.09 -4.99 6.44
C ALA A 314 13.10 -4.88 7.97
N THR A 315 14.22 -5.20 8.63
CA THR A 315 14.33 -5.04 10.09
C THR A 315 14.18 -3.58 10.52
N CYS A 316 14.76 -2.63 9.80
CA CYS A 316 14.54 -1.20 10.06
C CYS A 316 13.07 -0.81 9.89
N SER A 317 12.39 -1.32 8.85
CA SER A 317 10.98 -1.06 8.61
C SER A 317 10.10 -1.59 9.74
N ASN A 318 10.32 -2.85 10.14
CA ASN A 318 9.57 -3.50 11.23
C ASN A 318 9.80 -2.78 12.57
N LEU A 319 11.05 -2.36 12.87
CA LEU A 319 11.33 -1.55 14.06
C LEU A 319 10.53 -0.24 14.09
N MET A 320 10.25 0.37 12.94
CA MET A 320 9.46 1.59 12.86
C MET A 320 7.96 1.34 12.98
N ASN A 321 7.48 0.14 12.62
CA ASN A 321 6.07 -0.23 12.69
C ASN A 321 5.69 -0.82 14.07
N ASP A 322 6.51 -1.73 14.60
CA ASP A 322 6.18 -2.54 15.79
C ASP A 322 6.70 -1.93 17.10
N SER A 323 7.67 -1.02 17.03
CA SER A 323 8.42 -0.53 18.20
C SER A 323 8.36 0.98 18.41
N ILE A 324 7.23 1.61 18.05
CA ILE A 324 6.89 2.95 18.58
C ILE A 324 6.47 2.81 20.06
N ASP A 325 7.39 2.30 20.87
CA ASP A 325 7.34 2.21 22.33
C ASP A 325 8.26 3.28 22.94
N ASP A 326 8.25 3.42 24.26
CA ASP A 326 9.10 4.25 25.13
C ASP A 326 10.61 4.16 24.84
N THR A 327 11.08 3.17 24.08
CA THR A 327 12.49 2.97 23.73
C THR A 327 12.95 3.76 22.50
N LEU A 328 12.05 4.17 21.60
CA LEU A 328 12.40 4.88 20.37
C LEU A 328 12.08 6.38 20.48
N THR A 329 13.03 7.14 21.01
CA THR A 329 12.91 8.62 21.02
C THR A 329 12.74 9.16 19.59
N PRO A 330 12.01 10.28 19.40
CA PRO A 330 11.87 10.94 18.10
C PRO A 330 13.21 11.20 17.37
N GLU A 331 14.28 11.51 18.10
CA GLU A 331 15.61 11.68 17.52
C GLU A 331 16.19 10.38 16.93
N HIS A 332 15.94 9.24 17.56
CA HIS A 332 16.34 7.94 17.03
C HIS A 332 15.49 7.55 15.82
N ALA A 333 14.19 7.82 15.84
CA ALA A 333 13.31 7.60 14.69
C ALA A 333 13.80 8.36 13.44
N LEU A 334 14.18 9.64 13.60
CA LEU A 334 14.75 10.43 12.50
C LEU A 334 16.02 9.81 11.87
N LEU A 335 16.85 9.12 12.68
CA LEU A 335 18.03 8.43 12.17
C LEU A 335 17.65 7.19 11.36
N VAL A 336 16.68 6.39 11.85
CA VAL A 336 16.22 5.18 11.15
C VAL A 336 15.50 5.55 9.84
N TYR A 337 14.62 6.56 9.85
CA TYR A 337 13.99 7.04 8.61
C TYR A 337 15.02 7.51 7.58
N LYS A 338 16.10 8.16 8.04
CA LYS A 338 17.19 8.57 7.15
C LYS A 338 17.92 7.37 6.54
N GLU A 339 18.15 6.32 7.32
CA GLU A 339 18.78 5.08 6.86
C GLU A 339 17.90 4.32 5.85
N LEU A 340 16.59 4.24 6.10
CA LEU A 340 15.61 3.71 5.15
C LEU A 340 15.57 4.52 3.85
N LEU A 341 15.59 5.86 3.95
CA LEU A 341 15.56 6.74 2.79
C LEU A 341 16.86 6.62 1.96
N ASP A 342 18.02 6.49 2.61
CA ASP A 342 19.30 6.27 1.92
C ASP A 342 19.33 4.93 1.19
N SER A 343 18.79 3.89 1.84
CA SER A 343 18.62 2.55 1.28
C SER A 343 17.72 2.59 0.03
N LEU A 344 16.55 3.24 0.12
CA LEU A 344 15.67 3.43 -1.03
C LEU A 344 16.31 4.25 -2.14
N ASN A 345 17.04 5.32 -1.82
CA ASN A 345 17.74 6.10 -2.84
C ASN A 345 18.82 5.31 -3.59
N TYR A 346 19.41 4.31 -2.93
CA TYR A 346 20.40 3.42 -3.53
C TYR A 346 19.78 2.35 -4.44
N VAL A 347 18.78 1.65 -3.92
CA VAL A 347 18.12 0.50 -4.58
C VAL A 347 17.13 0.96 -5.66
N VAL A 348 16.35 1.99 -5.36
CA VAL A 348 15.30 2.53 -6.21
C VAL A 348 15.78 3.90 -6.73
N PRO A 349 16.61 3.99 -7.78
CA PRO A 349 17.23 5.26 -8.19
C PRO A 349 16.27 6.25 -8.85
N TYR A 350 15.00 5.88 -9.03
CA TYR A 350 13.95 6.67 -9.65
C TYR A 350 13.01 7.29 -8.59
N PRO A 351 12.15 8.26 -8.97
CA PRO A 351 11.10 8.78 -8.09
C PRO A 351 10.16 7.66 -7.63
N HIS A 352 9.81 7.63 -6.33
CA HIS A 352 9.01 6.55 -5.74
C HIS A 352 8.16 7.06 -4.57
N ALA A 353 6.96 6.48 -4.38
CA ALA A 353 6.02 6.88 -3.34
C ALA A 353 6.58 6.67 -1.92
N SER A 354 7.19 5.53 -1.62
CA SER A 354 7.76 5.24 -0.29
C SER A 354 8.82 6.26 0.16
N LYS A 355 9.51 6.93 -0.80
CA LYS A 355 10.45 8.02 -0.45
C LYS A 355 9.71 9.27 0.03
N ILE A 356 8.55 9.58 -0.56
CA ILE A 356 7.69 10.69 -0.17
C ILE A 356 7.17 10.43 1.26
N GLN A 357 6.70 9.21 1.53
CA GLN A 357 6.22 8.81 2.86
C GLN A 357 7.31 8.97 3.93
N LEU A 358 8.53 8.51 3.70
CA LEU A 358 9.64 8.73 4.63
C LEU A 358 9.98 10.21 4.82
N MET A 359 9.98 11.01 3.75
CA MET A 359 10.19 12.45 3.88
C MET A 359 9.08 13.11 4.70
N ASN A 360 7.83 12.67 4.53
CA ASN A 360 6.69 13.12 5.31
C ASN A 360 6.86 12.78 6.80
N LEU A 361 7.15 11.51 7.12
CA LEU A 361 7.42 11.07 8.50
C LEU A 361 8.56 11.86 9.14
N MET A 362 9.67 12.04 8.44
CA MET A 362 10.79 12.86 8.92
C MET A 362 10.40 14.32 9.16
N ALA A 363 9.51 14.89 8.34
CA ALA A 363 9.00 16.23 8.53
C ALA A 363 8.15 16.32 9.80
N GLN A 364 7.19 15.41 9.96
CA GLN A 364 6.30 15.35 11.12
C GLN A 364 7.08 15.15 12.43
N THR A 365 7.99 14.18 12.47
CA THR A 365 8.85 13.96 13.63
C THR A 365 9.72 15.20 13.93
N SER A 366 10.20 15.89 12.89
CA SER A 366 10.96 17.14 13.05
C SER A 366 10.12 18.27 13.67
N VAL A 367 8.82 18.37 13.34
CA VAL A 367 7.89 19.30 14.01
C VAL A 367 7.75 18.93 15.48
N GLY A 368 7.52 17.65 15.80
CA GLY A 368 7.38 17.16 17.16
C GLY A 368 8.59 17.48 18.07
N VAL A 369 9.81 17.45 17.53
CA VAL A 369 11.03 17.84 18.27
C VAL A 369 11.41 19.33 18.13
N GLY A 370 10.54 20.16 17.56
CA GLY A 370 10.75 21.61 17.43
C GLY A 370 11.80 22.03 16.39
N ARG A 371 12.16 21.15 15.44
CA ARG A 371 13.12 21.41 14.35
C ARG A 371 12.41 21.89 13.08
N ILE A 372 11.74 23.04 13.16
CA ILE A 372 10.81 23.51 12.11
C ILE A 372 11.49 23.75 10.76
N GLU A 373 12.70 24.30 10.74
CA GLU A 373 13.45 24.50 9.48
C GLU A 373 13.80 23.17 8.80
N THR A 374 14.09 22.14 9.59
CA THR A 374 14.33 20.78 9.07
C THR A 374 13.04 20.17 8.55
N ALA A 375 11.93 20.33 9.27
CA ALA A 375 10.61 19.89 8.81
C ALA A 375 10.23 20.51 7.46
N ARG A 376 10.42 21.83 7.32
CA ARG A 376 10.18 22.55 6.08
C ARG A 376 10.99 21.99 4.91
N ALA A 377 12.29 21.72 5.12
CA ALA A 377 13.13 21.13 4.08
C ALA A 377 12.65 19.72 3.66
N HIS A 378 12.14 18.93 4.60
CA HIS A 378 11.55 17.62 4.29
C HIS A 378 10.24 17.74 3.52
N TYR A 379 9.36 18.68 3.88
CA TYR A 379 8.13 18.96 3.10
C TYR A 379 8.44 19.50 1.70
N GLU A 380 9.44 20.37 1.54
CA GLU A 380 9.91 20.84 0.24
C GLU A 380 10.41 19.67 -0.64
N ALA A 381 11.15 18.74 -0.04
CA ALA A 381 11.64 17.55 -0.73
C ALA A 381 10.50 16.58 -1.09
N ALA A 382 9.55 16.36 -0.17
CA ALA A 382 8.35 15.56 -0.42
C ALA A 382 7.55 16.15 -1.58
N HIS A 383 7.24 17.45 -1.55
CA HIS A 383 6.53 18.15 -2.62
C HIS A 383 7.23 18.01 -3.98
N ALA A 384 8.55 18.20 -4.03
CA ALA A 384 9.32 18.07 -5.27
C ALA A 384 9.26 16.65 -5.83
N MET A 385 9.33 15.63 -4.97
CA MET A 385 9.20 14.23 -5.36
C MET A 385 7.75 13.88 -5.78
N SER A 386 6.74 14.34 -5.05
CA SER A 386 5.32 14.14 -5.37
C SER A 386 4.94 14.75 -6.72
N CYS A 387 5.53 15.90 -7.09
CA CYS A 387 5.35 16.46 -8.44
C CYS A 387 5.81 15.51 -9.54
N LEU A 388 6.79 14.64 -9.29
CA LEU A 388 7.29 13.65 -10.24
C LEU A 388 6.49 12.35 -10.20
N VAL A 389 6.07 11.90 -9.02
CA VAL A 389 5.38 10.61 -8.81
C VAL A 389 3.87 10.72 -9.05
N PHE A 390 3.22 11.72 -8.46
CA PHE A 390 1.76 11.89 -8.49
C PHE A 390 1.31 12.99 -9.45
N GLY A 391 2.22 13.89 -9.84
CA GLY A 391 1.92 15.06 -10.67
C GLY A 391 1.45 16.26 -9.85
N SER A 392 1.69 17.46 -10.37
CA SER A 392 1.51 18.73 -9.62
C SER A 392 0.07 19.06 -9.22
N THR A 393 -0.93 18.39 -9.79
CA THR A 393 -2.36 18.64 -9.54
C THR A 393 -2.97 17.69 -8.51
N CYS A 394 -2.27 16.60 -8.17
CA CYS A 394 -2.71 15.64 -7.16
C CYS A 394 -2.96 16.35 -5.81
N GLY A 395 -3.99 15.93 -5.08
CA GLY A 395 -4.36 16.50 -3.78
C GLY A 395 -3.21 16.45 -2.79
N GLU A 396 -2.56 15.30 -2.68
CA GLU A 396 -1.41 15.08 -1.79
C GLU A 396 -0.20 15.93 -2.18
N THR A 397 0.08 16.08 -3.48
CA THR A 397 1.15 16.98 -3.94
C THR A 397 0.87 18.43 -3.53
N ARG A 398 -0.38 18.88 -3.65
CA ARG A 398 -0.78 20.23 -3.21
C ARG A 398 -0.68 20.38 -1.69
N LEU A 399 -1.01 19.35 -0.92
CA LEU A 399 -0.85 19.34 0.53
C LEU A 399 0.63 19.54 0.91
N PHE A 400 1.56 18.78 0.33
CA PHE A 400 2.99 18.99 0.60
C PHE A 400 3.49 20.37 0.18
N GLY A 401 2.96 20.92 -0.92
CA GLY A 401 3.23 22.31 -1.30
C GLY A 401 2.77 23.31 -0.22
N GLN A 402 1.57 23.12 0.34
CA GLN A 402 1.06 23.95 1.43
C GLN A 402 1.88 23.80 2.71
N LEU A 403 2.25 22.57 3.09
CA LEU A 403 3.09 22.28 4.26
C LEU A 403 4.51 22.83 4.11
N ALA A 404 5.06 22.89 2.91
CA ALA A 404 6.34 23.53 2.64
C ALA A 404 6.26 25.06 2.77
N GLU A 405 5.17 25.67 2.30
CA GLU A 405 4.95 27.13 2.41
C GLU A 405 4.58 27.57 3.83
N HIS A 406 3.78 26.76 4.52
CA HIS A 406 3.20 27.02 5.84
C HIS A 406 3.47 25.82 6.76
N THR A 407 4.75 25.59 7.04
CA THR A 407 5.16 24.46 7.90
C THR A 407 4.61 24.63 9.31
N PRO A 408 3.90 23.63 9.85
CA PRO A 408 3.37 23.69 11.20
C PRO A 408 4.51 23.83 12.23
N THR A 409 4.23 24.57 13.28
CA THR A 409 5.21 24.94 14.32
C THR A 409 4.99 24.22 15.65
N SER A 410 3.88 23.49 15.79
CA SER A 410 3.54 22.64 16.93
C SER A 410 2.89 21.33 16.48
N VAL A 411 2.81 20.37 17.41
CA VAL A 411 2.09 19.11 17.21
C VAL A 411 0.61 19.35 16.94
N ASP A 412 -0.03 20.24 17.71
CA ASP A 412 -1.46 20.56 17.56
C ASP A 412 -1.79 21.15 16.18
N GLU A 413 -0.93 22.04 15.67
CA GLU A 413 -1.10 22.62 14.33
C GLU A 413 -0.96 21.55 13.25
N MET A 414 -0.05 20.60 13.45
CA MET A 414 0.13 19.47 12.55
C MET A 414 -1.05 18.50 12.59
N ALA A 415 -1.53 18.13 13.79
CA ALA A 415 -2.68 17.25 14.00
C ALA A 415 -3.94 17.78 13.30
N ALA A 416 -4.21 19.08 13.44
CA ALA A 416 -5.34 19.73 12.78
C ALA A 416 -5.28 19.71 11.24
N ILE A 417 -4.08 19.59 10.64
CA ILE A 417 -3.93 19.50 9.18
C ILE A 417 -4.13 18.06 8.69
N TYR A 418 -3.60 17.08 9.43
CA TYR A 418 -3.71 15.66 9.06
C TYR A 418 -5.04 15.02 9.49
N GLY A 419 -5.86 15.73 10.29
CA GLY A 419 -7.17 15.25 10.71
C GLY A 419 -7.14 14.32 11.91
N PHE A 420 -6.09 14.39 12.75
CA PHE A 420 -6.11 13.75 14.06
C PHE A 420 -6.89 14.66 15.01
N GLU A 421 -8.16 14.34 15.25
CA GLU A 421 -8.90 14.92 16.38
C GLU A 421 -8.33 14.29 17.65
N GLU A 422 -7.93 15.10 18.63
CA GLU A 422 -7.68 14.58 19.98
C GLU A 422 -9.03 14.03 20.45
N ASP A 423 -9.11 12.72 20.71
CA ASP A 423 -10.19 12.18 21.54
C ASP A 423 -10.10 12.94 22.86
N ASP A 424 -10.99 13.92 23.04
CA ASP A 424 -11.23 14.54 24.32
C ASP A 424 -11.57 13.39 25.27
N GLU A 425 -10.58 12.93 26.06
CA GLU A 425 -10.79 12.03 27.18
C GLU A 425 -11.95 12.63 27.98
N GLU A 426 -13.15 12.05 27.83
CA GLU A 426 -14.30 12.40 28.65
C GLU A 426 -13.83 12.18 30.09
N GLU A 427 -13.50 13.28 30.80
CA GLU A 427 -13.22 13.28 32.22
C GLU A 427 -14.32 12.47 32.89
N GLU A 428 -14.00 11.24 33.32
CA GLU A 428 -14.90 10.42 34.12
C GLU A 428 -15.33 11.28 35.32
N GLU A 429 -16.56 11.79 35.28
CA GLU A 429 -17.17 12.42 36.44
C GLU A 429 -17.21 11.37 37.55
N GLU A 430 -16.26 11.44 38.49
CA GLU A 430 -16.28 10.67 39.74
C GLU A 430 -17.62 10.92 40.45
N ASP A 431 -18.58 9.99 40.30
CA ASP A 431 -19.83 10.00 41.06
C ASP A 431 -19.53 9.72 42.54
N PRO A 432 -19.68 10.70 43.45
CA PRO A 432 -19.28 10.54 44.82
C PRO A 432 -20.47 10.01 45.63
N ALA A 433 -20.76 8.71 45.56
CA ALA A 433 -21.22 7.89 46.70
C ALA A 433 -21.83 6.53 46.30
N ASP A 434 -21.18 5.43 46.70
CA ASP A 434 -21.90 4.40 47.45
C ASP A 434 -20.98 3.69 48.47
N PRO A 435 -21.20 3.87 49.79
CA PRO A 435 -20.47 3.18 50.84
C PRO A 435 -21.23 1.94 51.32
N SER A 436 -21.16 0.81 50.61
CA SER A 436 -21.39 -0.53 51.17
C SER A 436 -20.91 -1.59 50.17
N SER A 437 -20.14 -2.62 50.48
CA SER A 437 -20.14 -3.43 51.69
C SER A 437 -18.86 -4.28 51.74
N HIS A 438 -18.38 -4.47 52.97
CA HIS A 438 -17.35 -5.40 53.40
C HIS A 438 -17.45 -6.80 52.75
N HIS A 439 -16.31 -7.42 52.40
CA HIS A 439 -15.63 -8.36 53.31
C HIS A 439 -14.32 -9.00 52.75
N THR A 440 -13.22 -8.72 53.45
CA THR A 440 -12.13 -9.62 53.91
C THR A 440 -11.32 -10.50 52.95
N ILE A 441 -10.02 -10.15 52.82
CA ILE A 441 -8.81 -10.85 53.36
C ILE A 441 -8.73 -12.39 53.12
N GLU A 442 -7.72 -12.88 52.38
CA GLU A 442 -6.42 -13.43 52.89
C GLU A 442 -5.68 -14.30 51.85
N ASN A 443 -4.39 -14.01 51.66
CA ASN A 443 -3.23 -14.87 51.31
C ASN A 443 -3.45 -16.32 50.81
N VAL A 444 -2.80 -16.66 49.68
CA VAL A 444 -1.55 -17.49 49.61
C VAL A 444 -0.70 -16.99 48.45
#